data_AF-A0AA85AAK1-F1
#
_entry.id   AF-A0AA85AAK1-F1
#
_cell.length_a   1.000
_cell.length_b   1.000
_cell.length_c   1.000
_cell.angle_alpha   90.00
_cell.angle_beta   90.00
_cell.angle_gamma   90.00
#
_symmetry.space_group_name_H-M   'P 1'
#
loop_
_entity.id
_entity.type
_entity.pdbx_description
1 polymer ?
#
loop_
_entity_poly.entity_id
_entity_poly.type
_entity_poly.pdbx_seq_one_letter_code
_entity_poly.pdbx_strand_id
1 'polypeptide(L)'
;MGLVLALQHSYSSQKDGVCLETPQLSSEFVDLHHLPAELALNILSRLNATDLYLASCVWYDLAYDEVLWKSLCKASWPFCSAYKNGVLQSEPSFRRLYLKLDEARLTFNADAFEVSSTYTSIFQGMGYIFRHRLVDDNTDDLVNFFHYASGLDPFQKRRYLETRPQVLRGLVNLKDFRNYSLPNALRGLFTELPVQSSEPSASAFIHLLVGLFSERFTQCNPDLGITRDEIYLLCFSMIMLSVDLWSPSIKNKMSKREFIRNTRQVATTTSDEFLGNLYDNVYIIGHVVLIDCSGPPFRHSEVKAILVRNQPLSLPAF
;
A
#
# COMPACT_ATOMS: atom_id res chain seq x y z
N MET A 1 -34.68 -0.30 -18.83
CA MET A 1 -34.95 1.14 -19.06
C MET A 1 -36.27 1.67 -18.48
N GLY A 2 -37.20 0.84 -17.97
CA GLY A 2 -38.49 1.33 -17.45
C GLY A 2 -38.53 1.81 -16.00
N LEU A 3 -37.61 1.35 -15.13
CA LEU A 3 -37.67 1.69 -13.69
C LEU A 3 -36.98 3.03 -13.33
N VAL A 4 -36.07 3.52 -14.17
CA VAL A 4 -35.33 4.78 -13.91
C VAL A 4 -36.19 6.01 -14.20
N LEU A 5 -37.09 5.93 -15.18
CA LEU A 5 -38.01 7.02 -15.53
C LEU A 5 -39.15 7.19 -14.50
N ALA A 6 -39.50 6.15 -13.75
CA ALA A 6 -40.55 6.21 -12.73
C ALA A 6 -40.15 7.02 -11.48
N LEU A 7 -38.84 7.07 -11.17
CA LEU A 7 -38.30 7.84 -10.04
C LEU A 7 -38.13 9.34 -10.35
N GLN A 8 -38.03 9.72 -11.62
CA GLN A 8 -37.97 11.14 -12.02
C GLN A 8 -39.33 11.83 -11.91
N HIS A 9 -40.44 11.12 -12.16
CA HIS A 9 -41.78 11.71 -12.09
C HIS A 9 -42.33 11.87 -10.67
N SER A 10 -41.82 11.12 -9.69
CA SER A 10 -42.29 11.16 -8.31
C SER A 10 -41.71 12.34 -7.49
N TYR A 11 -40.58 12.91 -7.92
CA TYR A 11 -39.95 14.05 -7.24
C TYR A 11 -40.46 15.44 -7.68
N SER A 12 -41.29 15.52 -8.72
CA SER A 12 -41.77 16.81 -9.26
C SER A 12 -43.09 17.31 -8.65
N SER A 13 -43.76 16.53 -7.79
CA SER A 13 -45.11 16.86 -7.29
C SER A 13 -45.17 16.91 -5.77
N GLN A 14 -44.38 17.78 -5.15
CA GLN A 14 -44.61 18.18 -3.75
C GLN A 14 -43.96 19.54 -3.44
N LYS A 15 -44.57 20.61 -3.95
CA LYS A 15 -44.46 21.95 -3.38
C LYS A 15 -45.84 22.58 -3.44
N ASP A 16 -46.48 22.68 -2.28
CA ASP A 16 -47.31 23.84 -1.89
C ASP A 16 -47.64 23.71 -0.40
N GLY A 17 -47.04 24.57 0.41
CA GLY A 17 -47.18 24.59 1.86
C GLY A 17 -46.30 25.67 2.49
N VAL A 18 -46.91 26.81 2.76
CA VAL A 18 -46.36 28.07 3.31
C VAL A 18 -45.55 27.87 4.60
N CYS A 19 -44.39 28.53 4.73
CA CYS A 19 -43.78 28.82 6.04
C CYS A 19 -42.87 30.07 6.02
N LEU A 20 -42.96 30.81 7.12
CA LEU A 20 -42.44 32.15 7.41
C LEU A 20 -40.93 32.37 7.15
N GLU A 21 -40.62 33.58 6.68
CA GLU A 21 -39.28 34.09 6.42
C GLU A 21 -38.43 34.20 7.71
N THR A 22 -37.30 33.49 7.68
CA THR A 22 -36.07 33.85 8.40
C THR A 22 -35.01 34.10 7.33
N PRO A 23 -34.03 35.02 7.52
CA PRO A 23 -33.03 35.32 6.49
C PRO A 23 -32.06 34.13 6.39
N GLN A 24 -32.43 33.15 5.56
CA GLN A 24 -31.57 32.05 5.18
C GLN A 24 -30.57 32.57 4.14
N LEU A 25 -29.29 32.47 4.46
CA LEU A 25 -28.23 32.52 3.46
C LEU A 25 -28.53 31.36 2.49
N SER A 26 -29.16 31.63 1.35
CA SER A 26 -29.46 30.63 0.35
C SER A 26 -28.14 30.10 -0.19
N SER A 27 -27.64 28.98 0.35
CA SER A 27 -26.56 28.23 -0.28
C SER A 27 -27.16 27.53 -1.51
N GLU A 28 -27.44 28.31 -2.54
CA GLU A 28 -27.73 27.75 -3.86
C GLU A 28 -26.49 26.95 -4.27
N PHE A 29 -26.67 25.64 -4.44
CA PHE A 29 -25.65 24.80 -5.05
C PHE A 29 -25.39 25.34 -6.45
N VAL A 30 -24.16 25.81 -6.68
CA VAL A 30 -23.76 26.31 -7.99
C VAL A 30 -23.66 25.12 -8.95
N ASP A 31 -24.48 25.13 -10.00
CA ASP A 31 -24.38 24.14 -11.07
C ASP A 31 -23.07 24.34 -11.84
N LEU A 32 -22.27 23.28 -11.96
CA LEU A 32 -20.99 23.27 -12.67
C LEU A 32 -21.13 23.66 -14.15
N HIS A 33 -22.29 23.46 -14.77
CA HIS A 33 -22.53 23.92 -16.16
C HIS A 33 -22.49 25.45 -16.30
N HIS A 34 -22.72 26.20 -15.21
CA HIS A 34 -22.64 27.65 -15.23
C HIS A 34 -21.23 28.19 -15.00
N LEU A 35 -20.27 27.33 -14.67
CA LEU A 35 -18.87 27.69 -14.50
C LEU A 35 -18.10 27.55 -15.81
N PRO A 36 -16.99 28.30 -15.98
CA PRO A 36 -16.05 28.04 -17.07
C PRO A 36 -15.57 26.57 -17.02
N ALA A 37 -15.48 25.92 -18.18
CA ALA A 37 -15.14 24.50 -18.27
C ALA A 37 -13.84 24.14 -17.53
N GLU A 38 -12.83 25.01 -17.56
CA GLU A 38 -11.57 24.81 -16.84
C GLU A 38 -11.78 24.72 -15.32
N LEU A 39 -12.63 25.57 -14.76
CA LEU A 39 -12.93 25.58 -13.33
C LEU A 39 -13.75 24.36 -12.95
N ALA A 40 -14.72 23.99 -13.80
CA ALA A 40 -15.55 22.81 -13.58
C ALA A 40 -14.71 21.51 -13.59
N LEU A 41 -13.82 21.36 -14.58
CA LEU A 41 -12.92 20.21 -14.66
C LEU A 41 -11.90 20.19 -13.51
N ASN A 42 -11.41 21.35 -13.06
CA ASN A 42 -10.52 21.45 -11.90
C ASN A 42 -11.22 21.05 -10.58
N ILE A 43 -12.51 21.32 -10.45
CA ILE A 43 -13.31 20.83 -9.32
C ILE A 43 -13.47 19.30 -9.41
N LEU A 44 -13.84 18.78 -10.58
CA LEU A 44 -14.06 17.35 -10.79
C LEU A 44 -12.75 16.53 -10.71
N SER A 45 -11.60 17.11 -11.06
CA SER A 45 -10.31 16.42 -10.99
C SER A 45 -9.86 16.11 -9.56
N ARG A 46 -10.48 16.74 -8.55
CA ARG A 46 -10.24 16.44 -7.13
C ARG A 46 -11.08 15.27 -6.61
N LEU A 47 -12.01 14.75 -7.40
CA LEU A 47 -12.87 13.64 -7.02
C LEU A 47 -12.16 12.30 -7.24
N ASN A 48 -12.43 11.33 -6.36
CA ASN A 48 -12.06 9.95 -6.62
C ASN A 48 -13.01 9.32 -7.67
N ALA A 49 -12.72 8.09 -8.10
CA ALA A 49 -13.52 7.41 -9.13
C ALA A 49 -15.01 7.26 -8.79
N THR A 50 -15.32 6.96 -7.53
CA THR A 50 -16.69 6.76 -7.06
C THR A 50 -17.46 8.08 -7.12
N ASP A 51 -16.86 9.14 -6.59
CA ASP A 51 -17.46 10.48 -6.57
C ASP A 51 -17.60 11.04 -7.99
N LEU A 52 -16.63 10.79 -8.87
CA LEU A 52 -16.71 11.16 -10.29
C LEU A 52 -17.82 10.38 -11.02
N TYR A 53 -18.00 9.09 -10.70
CA TYR A 53 -19.11 8.30 -11.23
C TYR A 53 -20.47 8.83 -10.75
N LEU A 54 -20.61 9.21 -9.47
CA LEU A 54 -21.82 9.83 -8.95
C LEU A 54 -22.08 11.21 -9.56
N ALA A 55 -21.02 12.03 -9.70
CA ALA A 55 -21.08 13.32 -10.38
C ALA A 55 -21.62 13.19 -11.80
N SER A 56 -21.31 12.09 -12.49
CA SER A 56 -21.80 11.83 -13.84
C SER A 56 -23.31 11.64 -13.97
N CYS A 57 -24.03 11.39 -12.86
CA CYS A 57 -25.48 11.37 -12.83
C CYS A 57 -26.11 12.77 -13.00
N VAL A 58 -25.34 13.83 -12.71
CA VAL A 58 -25.80 15.23 -12.76
C VAL A 58 -25.05 16.01 -13.84
N TRP A 59 -23.74 15.81 -13.94
CA TRP A 59 -22.80 16.50 -14.83
C TRP A 59 -22.19 15.52 -15.83
N TYR A 60 -23.03 14.81 -16.59
CA TYR A 60 -22.60 13.73 -17.49
C TYR A 60 -21.47 14.14 -18.44
N ASP A 61 -21.65 15.26 -19.18
CA ASP A 61 -20.70 15.71 -20.19
C ASP A 61 -19.34 16.11 -19.61
N LEU A 62 -19.33 16.62 -18.37
CA LEU A 62 -18.11 17.04 -17.67
C LEU A 62 -17.42 15.87 -16.96
N ALA A 63 -18.17 14.98 -16.33
CA ALA A 63 -17.63 13.86 -15.54
C ALA A 63 -17.16 12.68 -16.40
N TYR A 64 -17.62 12.57 -17.66
CA TYR A 64 -17.12 11.59 -18.63
C TYR A 64 -15.89 12.08 -19.41
N ASP A 65 -15.36 13.26 -19.09
CA ASP A 65 -14.18 13.81 -19.76
C ASP A 65 -12.95 12.87 -19.66
N GLU A 66 -12.38 12.53 -20.82
CA GLU A 66 -11.29 11.56 -20.92
C GLU A 66 -9.97 12.06 -20.28
N VAL A 67 -9.78 13.38 -20.15
CA VAL A 67 -8.61 13.94 -19.48
C VAL A 67 -8.71 13.76 -17.96
N LEU A 68 -9.92 13.88 -17.38
CA LEU A 68 -10.15 13.54 -15.98
C LEU A 68 -9.83 12.07 -15.70
N TRP A 69 -10.39 11.16 -16.50
CA TRP A 69 -10.16 9.72 -16.32
C TRP A 69 -8.71 9.31 -16.58
N LYS A 70 -8.02 9.97 -17.53
CA LYS A 70 -6.57 9.78 -17.74
C LYS A 70 -5.75 10.20 -16.53
N SER A 71 -6.08 11.35 -15.95
CA SER A 71 -5.40 11.87 -14.76
C SER A 71 -5.60 10.93 -13.59
N LEU A 72 -6.83 10.46 -13.39
CA LEU A 72 -7.17 9.49 -12.35
C LEU A 72 -6.46 8.14 -12.55
N CYS A 73 -6.43 7.60 -13.77
CA CYS A 73 -5.65 6.41 -14.13
C CYS A 73 -4.18 6.56 -13.74
N LYS A 74 -3.54 7.67 -14.13
CA LYS A 74 -2.12 7.90 -13.85
C LYS A 74 -1.83 8.15 -12.38
N ALA A 75 -2.78 8.73 -11.64
CA ALA A 75 -2.66 8.91 -10.20
C ALA A 75 -2.74 7.57 -9.46
N SER A 76 -3.68 6.70 -9.82
CA SER A 76 -3.90 5.41 -9.15
C SER A 76 -2.92 4.31 -9.60
N TRP A 77 -2.57 4.30 -10.88
CA TRP A 77 -1.67 3.32 -11.52
C TRP A 77 -0.73 4.05 -12.50
N PRO A 78 0.31 4.72 -12.00
CA PRO A 78 1.26 5.46 -12.84
C PRO A 78 2.07 4.55 -13.78
N PHE A 79 2.31 3.30 -13.37
CA PHE A 79 3.07 2.31 -14.13
C PHE A 79 2.14 1.18 -14.58
N CYS A 80 1.68 1.30 -15.82
CA CYS A 80 0.79 0.37 -16.48
C CYS A 80 1.20 0.25 -17.95
N SER A 81 1.44 -0.98 -18.43
CA SER A 81 1.88 -1.23 -19.81
C SER A 81 0.79 -0.86 -20.82
N ALA A 82 -0.50 -0.89 -20.42
CA ALA A 82 -1.64 -0.45 -21.23
C ALA A 82 -1.51 0.96 -21.83
N TYR A 83 -0.73 1.85 -21.18
CA TYR A 83 -0.50 3.20 -21.69
C TYR A 83 0.39 3.24 -22.93
N LYS A 84 1.16 2.18 -23.20
CA LYS A 84 2.20 2.14 -24.24
C LYS A 84 2.02 0.98 -25.23
N ASN A 85 1.39 -0.12 -24.82
CA ASN A 85 1.31 -1.37 -25.59
C ASN A 85 0.12 -1.42 -26.58
N GLY A 86 -0.44 -0.27 -26.95
CA GLY A 86 -1.48 -0.16 -27.98
C GLY A 86 -2.91 -0.46 -27.51
N VAL A 87 -3.15 -0.81 -26.24
CA VAL A 87 -4.52 -1.02 -25.69
C VAL A 87 -5.41 0.20 -25.93
N LEU A 88 -4.88 1.40 -25.68
CA LEU A 88 -5.60 2.66 -25.93
C LEU A 88 -5.75 3.02 -27.42
N GLN A 89 -5.05 2.34 -28.33
CA GLN A 89 -5.27 2.49 -29.77
C GLN A 89 -6.48 1.66 -30.23
N SER A 90 -6.68 0.48 -29.63
CA SER A 90 -7.84 -0.37 -29.88
C SER A 90 -9.11 0.08 -29.15
N GLU A 91 -8.96 0.58 -27.92
CA GLU A 91 -10.07 1.08 -27.09
C GLU A 91 -9.68 2.44 -26.48
N PRO A 92 -9.97 3.57 -27.15
CA PRO A 92 -9.46 4.89 -26.77
C PRO A 92 -10.26 5.54 -25.63
N SER A 93 -10.52 4.82 -24.55
CA SER A 93 -11.22 5.36 -23.37
C SER A 93 -10.48 5.03 -22.08
N PHE A 94 -9.91 6.05 -21.45
CA PHE A 94 -9.32 6.00 -20.12
C PHE A 94 -10.35 5.66 -19.05
N ARG A 95 -11.61 6.03 -19.22
CA ARG A 95 -12.67 5.60 -18.30
C ARG A 95 -12.81 4.08 -18.30
N ARG A 96 -12.89 3.46 -19.49
CA ARG A 96 -12.97 1.99 -19.61
C ARG A 96 -11.71 1.32 -19.09
N LEU A 97 -10.53 1.89 -19.37
CA LEU A 97 -9.26 1.40 -18.84
C LEU A 97 -9.22 1.48 -17.30
N TYR A 98 -9.69 2.58 -16.71
CA TYR A 98 -9.78 2.75 -15.26
C TYR A 98 -10.64 1.64 -14.65
N LEU A 99 -11.83 1.41 -15.20
CA LEU A 99 -12.73 0.35 -14.72
C LEU A 99 -12.10 -1.04 -14.83
N LYS A 100 -11.38 -1.34 -15.93
CA LYS A 100 -10.63 -2.59 -16.08
C LYS A 100 -9.49 -2.73 -15.06
N LEU A 101 -8.79 -1.64 -14.75
CA LEU A 101 -7.73 -1.61 -13.72
C LEU A 101 -8.30 -1.78 -12.31
N ASP A 102 -9.44 -1.15 -12.02
CA ASP A 102 -10.13 -1.28 -10.74
C ASP A 102 -10.67 -2.71 -10.57
N GLU A 103 -11.28 -3.29 -11.61
CA GLU A 103 -11.68 -4.70 -11.64
C GLU A 103 -10.47 -5.61 -11.40
N ALA A 104 -9.36 -5.40 -12.10
CA ALA A 104 -8.13 -6.17 -11.91
C ALA A 104 -7.59 -6.08 -10.48
N ARG A 105 -7.61 -4.89 -9.86
CA ARG A 105 -7.23 -4.69 -8.45
C ARG A 105 -8.15 -5.49 -7.53
N LEU A 106 -9.46 -5.42 -7.74
CA LEU A 106 -10.45 -6.16 -6.95
C LEU A 106 -10.26 -7.67 -7.09
N THR A 107 -10.06 -8.18 -8.31
CA THR A 107 -9.77 -9.60 -8.55
C THR A 107 -8.47 -10.03 -7.88
N PHE A 108 -7.42 -9.21 -7.94
CA PHE A 108 -6.15 -9.49 -7.25
C PHE A 108 -6.32 -9.54 -5.73
N ASN A 109 -7.05 -8.59 -5.15
CA ASN A 109 -7.29 -8.54 -3.71
C ASN A 109 -8.19 -9.68 -3.23
N ALA A 110 -9.17 -10.06 -4.06
CA ALA A 110 -10.12 -11.12 -3.77
C ALA A 110 -9.53 -12.53 -3.89
N ASP A 111 -8.27 -12.69 -4.34
CA ASP A 111 -7.70 -13.98 -4.72
C ASP A 111 -7.60 -14.95 -3.52
N ALA A 112 -8.73 -15.60 -3.25
CA ALA A 112 -8.96 -16.58 -2.21
C ALA A 112 -8.64 -17.95 -2.78
N PHE A 113 -7.35 -18.28 -2.78
CA PHE A 113 -6.78 -19.62 -2.80
C PHE A 113 -7.73 -20.74 -3.28
N GLU A 114 -7.86 -20.91 -4.60
CA GLU A 114 -8.50 -22.11 -5.12
C GLU A 114 -7.46 -23.24 -5.17
N VAL A 115 -7.37 -24.03 -4.09
CA VAL A 115 -6.75 -25.37 -4.18
C VAL A 115 -7.71 -26.25 -4.94
N SER A 116 -7.66 -26.17 -6.26
CA SER A 116 -8.12 -27.29 -7.07
C SER A 116 -7.06 -28.40 -6.93
N SER A 117 -7.48 -29.58 -6.48
CA SER A 117 -6.70 -30.82 -6.48
C SER A 117 -6.29 -31.28 -7.89
N THR A 118 -6.57 -30.47 -8.92
CA THR A 118 -6.24 -30.69 -10.31
C THR A 118 -5.76 -29.37 -10.93
N TYR A 119 -4.46 -29.32 -11.21
CA TYR A 119 -3.72 -28.32 -12.01
C TYR A 119 -3.60 -26.90 -11.45
N THR A 120 -2.33 -26.54 -11.17
CA THR A 120 -1.72 -25.20 -11.18
C THR A 120 -2.49 -24.08 -10.46
N SER A 121 -1.97 -23.62 -9.32
CA SER A 121 -2.39 -22.37 -8.68
C SER A 121 -2.17 -21.18 -9.62
N ILE A 122 -3.17 -20.83 -10.42
CA ILE A 122 -3.15 -19.64 -11.26
C ILE A 122 -3.65 -18.50 -10.39
N PHE A 123 -2.80 -17.52 -10.09
CA PHE A 123 -3.21 -16.24 -9.53
C PHE A 123 -4.26 -15.62 -10.46
N GLN A 124 -5.54 -15.76 -10.14
CA GLN A 124 -6.63 -15.36 -11.03
C GLN A 124 -6.57 -13.85 -11.30
N GLY A 125 -6.17 -13.06 -10.30
CA GLY A 125 -5.95 -11.63 -10.44
C GLY A 125 -4.84 -11.27 -11.42
N MET A 126 -3.66 -11.90 -11.30
CA MET A 126 -2.57 -11.66 -12.26
C MET A 126 -2.88 -12.22 -13.65
N GLY A 127 -3.61 -13.33 -13.72
CA GLY A 127 -4.14 -13.86 -14.98
C GLY A 127 -5.07 -12.86 -15.69
N TYR A 128 -5.94 -12.17 -14.95
CA TYR A 128 -6.76 -11.08 -15.49
C TYR A 128 -5.89 -9.92 -16.01
N ILE A 129 -4.92 -9.46 -15.20
CA ILE A 129 -3.99 -8.37 -15.56
C ILE A 129 -3.28 -8.66 -16.90
N PHE A 130 -2.74 -9.87 -17.05
CA PHE A 130 -2.03 -10.28 -18.26
C PHE A 130 -2.96 -10.48 -19.46
N ARG A 131 -4.13 -11.10 -19.26
CA ARG A 131 -5.12 -11.33 -20.32
C ARG A 131 -5.59 -10.01 -20.94
N HIS A 132 -5.81 -8.99 -20.11
CA HIS A 132 -6.24 -7.67 -20.55
C HIS A 132 -5.08 -6.74 -20.93
N ARG A 133 -3.83 -7.25 -20.94
CA ARG A 133 -2.61 -6.48 -21.29
C ARG A 133 -2.47 -5.19 -20.48
N LEU A 134 -2.87 -5.25 -19.20
CA LEU A 134 -2.76 -4.11 -18.30
C LEU A 134 -1.31 -3.88 -17.89
N VAL A 135 -0.63 -4.96 -17.50
CA VAL A 135 0.80 -4.97 -17.18
C VAL A 135 1.43 -6.10 -17.97
N ASP A 136 2.60 -5.87 -18.56
CA ASP A 136 3.32 -6.90 -19.30
C ASP A 136 4.06 -7.84 -18.33
N ASP A 137 4.22 -9.11 -18.71
CA ASP A 137 4.87 -10.14 -17.88
C ASP A 137 6.41 -10.03 -17.95
N ASN A 138 6.95 -8.89 -17.55
CA ASN A 138 8.38 -8.64 -17.43
C ASN A 138 8.73 -8.13 -16.02
N THR A 139 9.99 -8.34 -15.60
CA THR A 139 10.39 -8.02 -14.22
C THR A 139 10.27 -6.52 -13.92
N ASP A 140 10.66 -5.64 -14.84
CA ASP A 140 10.69 -4.21 -14.59
C ASP A 140 9.28 -3.61 -14.47
N ASP A 141 8.35 -3.97 -15.35
CA ASP A 141 6.97 -3.52 -15.31
C ASP A 141 6.25 -4.03 -14.06
N LEU A 142 6.49 -5.30 -13.68
CA LEU A 142 5.92 -5.85 -12.45
C LEU A 142 6.47 -5.17 -11.20
N VAL A 143 7.79 -4.93 -11.14
CA VAL A 143 8.43 -4.23 -10.03
C VAL A 143 7.83 -2.83 -9.88
N ASN A 144 7.72 -2.07 -10.97
CA ASN A 144 7.13 -0.74 -10.94
C ASN A 144 5.63 -0.78 -10.59
N PHE A 145 4.88 -1.71 -11.16
CA PHE A 145 3.46 -1.89 -10.85
C PHE A 145 3.25 -2.15 -9.36
N PHE A 146 3.91 -3.16 -8.78
CA PHE A 146 3.74 -3.48 -7.36
C PHE A 146 4.29 -2.41 -6.41
N HIS A 147 5.26 -1.60 -6.85
CA HIS A 147 5.80 -0.51 -6.02
C HIS A 147 4.84 0.68 -5.93
N TYR A 148 4.22 1.07 -7.05
CA TYR A 148 3.45 2.31 -7.13
C TYR A 148 1.92 2.12 -7.18
N ALA A 149 1.42 0.92 -7.51
CA ALA A 149 -0.01 0.67 -7.56
C ALA A 149 -0.65 0.83 -6.18
N SER A 150 -1.73 1.61 -6.15
CA SER A 150 -2.49 1.86 -4.92
C SER A 150 -3.58 0.81 -4.69
N GLY A 151 -3.87 0.54 -3.42
CA GLY A 151 -5.02 -0.30 -3.01
C GLY A 151 -4.87 -1.81 -3.24
N LEU A 152 -3.66 -2.31 -3.51
CA LEU A 152 -3.41 -3.76 -3.54
C LEU A 152 -3.37 -4.33 -2.12
N ASP A 153 -3.97 -5.51 -1.93
CA ASP A 153 -3.93 -6.22 -0.66
C ASP A 153 -2.49 -6.67 -0.33
N PRO A 154 -1.93 -6.28 0.83
CA PRO A 154 -0.55 -6.61 1.19
C PRO A 154 -0.26 -8.12 1.28
N PHE A 155 -1.24 -8.93 1.72
CA PHE A 155 -1.06 -10.37 1.83
C PHE A 155 -1.01 -11.02 0.45
N GLN A 156 -1.91 -10.64 -0.45
CA GLN A 156 -1.91 -11.13 -1.84
C GLN A 156 -0.65 -10.67 -2.59
N LYS A 157 -0.25 -9.41 -2.40
CA LYS A 157 1.02 -8.88 -2.92
C LYS A 157 2.21 -9.72 -2.49
N ARG A 158 2.36 -9.99 -1.19
CA ARG A 158 3.44 -10.86 -0.68
C ARG A 158 3.39 -12.25 -1.30
N ARG A 159 2.23 -12.91 -1.28
CA ARG A 159 2.08 -14.29 -1.81
C ARG A 159 2.49 -14.39 -3.26
N TYR A 160 2.13 -13.41 -4.08
CA TYR A 160 2.59 -13.37 -5.47
C TYR A 160 4.11 -13.21 -5.56
N LEU A 161 4.68 -12.26 -4.81
CA LEU A 161 6.12 -11.98 -4.81
C LEU A 161 6.96 -13.16 -4.30
N GLU A 162 6.42 -13.99 -3.40
CA GLU A 162 7.05 -15.23 -2.93
C GLU A 162 7.27 -16.23 -4.07
N THR A 163 6.37 -16.29 -5.05
CA THR A 163 6.54 -17.12 -6.25
C THR A 163 7.50 -16.51 -7.29
N ARG A 164 7.84 -15.23 -7.15
CA ARG A 164 8.70 -14.49 -8.09
C ARG A 164 9.82 -13.73 -7.38
N PRO A 165 10.89 -14.44 -6.92
CA PRO A 165 11.99 -13.82 -6.16
C PRO A 165 12.71 -12.69 -6.89
N GLN A 166 12.76 -12.71 -8.24
CA GLN A 166 13.39 -11.65 -9.04
C GLN A 166 12.62 -10.33 -8.94
N VAL A 167 11.28 -10.40 -8.97
CA VAL A 167 10.41 -9.23 -8.80
C VAL A 167 10.50 -8.71 -7.37
N LEU A 168 10.52 -9.60 -6.37
CA LEU A 168 10.73 -9.23 -4.98
C LEU A 168 12.06 -8.49 -4.76
N ARG A 169 13.16 -9.01 -5.33
CA ARG A 169 14.49 -8.38 -5.26
C ARG A 169 14.48 -6.99 -5.90
N GLY A 170 13.88 -6.85 -7.09
CA GLY A 170 13.71 -5.55 -7.74
C GLY A 170 12.90 -4.57 -6.90
N LEU A 171 11.80 -5.02 -6.30
CA LEU A 171 10.95 -4.20 -5.42
C LEU A 171 11.73 -3.69 -4.19
N VAL A 172 12.50 -4.55 -3.53
CA VAL A 172 13.32 -4.15 -2.38
C VAL A 172 14.41 -3.17 -2.82
N ASN A 173 15.02 -3.38 -4.00
CA ASN A 173 16.05 -2.50 -4.55
C ASN A 173 15.55 -1.09 -4.91
N LEU A 174 14.25 -0.92 -5.18
CA LEU A 174 13.66 0.42 -5.38
C LEU A 174 13.51 1.21 -4.08
N LYS A 175 13.54 0.55 -2.91
CA LYS A 175 13.34 1.23 -1.63
C LYS A 175 14.55 2.07 -1.25
N ASP A 176 14.27 3.23 -0.67
CA ASP A 176 15.29 4.10 -0.09
C ASP A 176 15.21 4.03 1.44
N PHE A 177 16.28 3.53 2.06
CA PHE A 177 16.39 3.40 3.52
C PHE A 177 17.30 4.46 4.14
N ARG A 178 17.70 5.49 3.39
CA ARG A 178 18.44 6.62 3.94
C ARG A 178 17.60 7.35 4.98
N ASN A 179 18.23 7.81 6.06
CA ASN A 179 17.61 8.51 7.19
C ASN A 179 16.61 7.67 8.02
N TYR A 180 16.38 6.40 7.68
CA TYR A 180 15.58 5.49 8.50
C TYR A 180 16.48 4.74 9.48
N SER A 181 16.04 4.63 10.73
CA SER A 181 16.68 3.69 11.66
C SER A 181 16.43 2.26 11.20
N LEU A 182 17.42 1.38 11.41
CA LEU A 182 17.34 -0.04 11.05
C LEU A 182 16.02 -0.73 11.45
N PRO A 183 15.52 -0.61 12.70
CA PRO A 183 14.26 -1.24 13.11
C PRO A 183 13.04 -0.61 12.45
N ASN A 184 13.04 0.69 12.17
CA ASN A 184 11.92 1.37 11.50
C ASN A 184 11.84 0.97 10.02
N ALA A 185 12.98 0.91 9.34
CA ALA A 185 13.07 0.45 7.96
C ALA A 185 12.59 -1.00 7.81
N LEU A 186 13.02 -1.88 8.73
CA LEU A 186 12.61 -3.28 8.76
C LEU A 186 11.10 -3.43 9.02
N ARG A 187 10.55 -2.69 9.98
CA ARG A 187 9.09 -2.66 10.23
C ARG A 187 8.30 -2.20 9.01
N GLY A 188 8.74 -1.13 8.36
CA GLY A 188 8.09 -0.62 7.15
C GLY A 188 8.03 -1.68 6.06
N LEU A 189 9.11 -2.44 5.88
CA LEU A 189 9.15 -3.53 4.90
C LEU A 189 8.18 -4.67 5.23
N PHE A 190 8.13 -5.12 6.49
CA PHE A 190 7.19 -6.16 6.92
C PHE A 190 5.74 -5.68 7.03
N THR A 191 5.50 -4.36 7.11
CA THR A 191 4.14 -3.80 7.03
C THR A 191 3.60 -3.89 5.60
N GLU A 192 4.46 -3.68 4.60
CA GLU A 192 4.08 -3.81 3.19
C GLU A 192 3.99 -5.27 2.72
N LEU A 193 4.80 -6.16 3.32
CA LEU A 193 4.86 -7.59 3.00
C LEU A 193 4.61 -8.42 4.26
N PRO A 194 3.36 -8.42 4.78
CA PRO A 194 3.04 -9.05 6.05
C PRO A 194 3.09 -10.57 5.98
N VAL A 195 3.64 -11.18 7.04
CA VAL A 195 3.83 -12.63 7.18
C VAL A 195 2.90 -13.15 8.28
N GLN A 196 2.19 -14.25 8.03
CA GLN A 196 1.33 -14.91 9.01
C GLN A 196 2.03 -16.14 9.59
N SER A 197 1.87 -16.42 10.89
CA SER A 197 2.56 -17.56 11.54
C SER A 197 2.00 -18.91 11.11
N SER A 198 0.75 -18.93 10.65
CA SER A 198 0.05 -20.12 10.17
C SER A 198 0.57 -20.63 8.82
N GLU A 199 1.36 -19.84 8.09
CA GLU A 199 1.88 -20.24 6.78
C GLU A 199 3.18 -21.06 6.91
N PRO A 200 3.24 -22.29 6.37
CA PRO A 200 4.42 -23.16 6.47
C PRO A 200 5.71 -22.53 5.89
N SER A 201 5.58 -21.65 4.90
CA SER A 201 6.71 -20.99 4.23
C SER A 201 7.14 -19.68 4.92
N ALA A 202 6.46 -19.24 5.98
CA ALA A 202 6.70 -17.97 6.65
C ALA A 202 8.16 -17.77 7.06
N SER A 203 8.77 -18.78 7.67
CA SER A 203 10.18 -18.73 8.09
C SER A 203 11.12 -18.51 6.89
N ALA A 204 10.95 -19.31 5.83
CA ALA A 204 11.76 -19.19 4.62
C ALA A 204 11.62 -17.80 3.98
N PHE A 205 10.39 -17.27 3.93
CA PHE A 205 10.14 -15.94 3.41
C PHE A 205 10.77 -14.84 4.27
N ILE A 206 10.71 -14.93 5.60
CA ILE A 206 11.38 -13.98 6.51
C ILE A 206 12.89 -13.98 6.25
N HIS A 207 13.52 -15.16 6.14
CA HIS A 207 14.95 -15.27 5.83
C HIS A 207 15.30 -14.63 4.49
N LEU A 208 14.50 -14.89 3.45
CA LEU A 208 14.69 -14.28 2.13
C LEU A 208 14.58 -12.75 2.20
N LEU A 209 13.52 -12.24 2.81
CA LEU A 209 13.23 -10.81 2.86
C LEU A 209 14.27 -10.05 3.70
N VAL A 210 14.67 -10.59 4.86
CA VAL A 210 15.76 -10.01 5.67
C VAL A 210 17.08 -10.04 4.92
N GLY A 211 17.35 -11.10 4.15
CA GLY A 211 18.54 -11.21 3.31
C GLY A 211 18.63 -10.10 2.25
N LEU A 212 17.51 -9.83 1.54
CA LEU A 212 17.41 -8.75 0.56
C LEU A 212 17.47 -7.37 1.21
N PHE A 213 16.77 -7.21 2.34
CA PHE A 213 16.78 -5.97 3.11
C PHE A 213 18.17 -5.60 3.59
N SER A 214 18.94 -6.57 4.11
CA SER A 214 20.28 -6.32 4.65
C SER A 214 21.25 -5.84 3.57
N GLU A 215 21.16 -6.43 2.37
CA GLU A 215 21.91 -5.98 1.20
C GLU A 215 21.55 -4.54 0.83
N ARG A 216 20.26 -4.23 0.72
CA ARG A 216 19.81 -2.90 0.34
C ARG A 216 20.08 -1.84 1.41
N PHE A 217 19.87 -2.15 2.68
CA PHE A 217 20.10 -1.22 3.80
C PHE A 217 21.57 -0.81 3.87
N THR A 218 22.48 -1.76 3.67
CA THR A 218 23.93 -1.49 3.62
C THR A 218 24.29 -0.59 2.43
N GLN A 219 23.70 -0.83 1.25
CA GLN A 219 23.90 0.02 0.06
C GLN A 219 23.38 1.45 0.26
N CYS A 220 22.26 1.61 0.96
CA CYS A 220 21.69 2.93 1.26
C CYS A 220 22.48 3.69 2.33
N ASN A 221 23.17 2.99 3.24
CA ASN A 221 23.83 3.58 4.42
C ASN A 221 25.30 3.15 4.53
N PRO A 222 26.16 3.47 3.54
CA PRO A 222 27.56 3.08 3.54
C PRO A 222 28.36 3.68 4.72
N ASP A 223 27.94 4.86 5.20
CA ASP A 223 28.61 5.61 6.27
C ASP A 223 28.54 4.92 7.63
N LEU A 224 27.63 3.94 7.81
CA LEU A 224 27.54 3.18 9.06
C LEU A 224 28.72 2.22 9.25
N GLY A 225 29.42 1.83 8.17
CA GLY A 225 30.53 0.88 8.25
C GLY A 225 30.14 -0.54 8.71
N ILE A 226 28.84 -0.83 8.82
CA ILE A 226 28.31 -2.14 9.23
C ILE A 226 28.19 -3.02 7.98
N THR A 227 28.66 -4.26 8.08
CA THR A 227 28.59 -5.20 6.95
C THR A 227 27.17 -5.74 6.74
N ARG A 228 26.88 -6.24 5.54
CA ARG A 228 25.61 -6.92 5.23
C ARG A 228 25.28 -8.01 6.25
N ASP A 229 26.26 -8.83 6.60
CA ASP A 229 26.06 -9.98 7.48
C ASP A 229 25.75 -9.53 8.91
N GLU A 230 26.40 -8.48 9.39
CA GLU A 230 26.06 -7.87 10.67
C GLU A 230 24.65 -7.26 10.67
N ILE A 231 24.24 -6.55 9.61
CA ILE A 231 22.86 -6.06 9.48
C ILE A 231 21.86 -7.23 9.50
N TYR A 232 22.15 -8.32 8.81
CA TYR A 232 21.31 -9.51 8.80
C TYR A 232 21.15 -10.11 10.20
N LEU A 233 22.25 -10.27 10.93
CA LEU A 233 22.22 -10.78 12.31
C LEU A 233 21.52 -9.82 13.28
N LEU A 234 21.74 -8.51 13.13
CA LEU A 234 21.03 -7.47 13.89
C LEU A 234 19.52 -7.53 13.65
N CYS A 235 19.08 -7.75 12.41
CA CYS A 235 17.66 -7.94 12.09
C CYS A 235 17.06 -9.10 12.89
N PHE A 236 17.70 -10.27 12.88
CA PHE A 236 17.21 -11.42 13.65
C PHE A 236 17.26 -11.19 15.17
N SER A 237 18.28 -10.53 15.69
CA SER A 237 18.34 -10.12 17.10
C SER A 237 17.16 -9.24 17.49
N MET A 238 16.80 -8.25 16.66
CA MET A 238 15.65 -7.39 16.90
C MET A 238 14.32 -8.13 16.78
N ILE A 239 14.18 -9.06 15.83
CA ILE A 239 12.99 -9.90 15.68
C ILE A 239 12.80 -10.76 16.94
N MET A 240 13.85 -11.46 17.39
CA MET A 240 13.82 -12.27 18.60
C MET A 240 13.54 -11.44 19.85
N LEU A 241 14.16 -10.27 19.99
CA LEU A 241 13.86 -9.33 21.07
C LEU A 241 12.37 -8.94 21.06
N SER A 242 11.79 -8.72 19.88
CA SER A 242 10.38 -8.37 19.76
C SER A 242 9.43 -9.53 20.08
N VAL A 243 9.86 -10.78 19.93
CA VAL A 243 9.08 -11.92 20.44
C VAL A 243 9.23 -12.01 21.96
N ASP A 244 10.45 -11.83 22.46
CA ASP A 244 10.76 -11.89 23.90
C ASP A 244 9.94 -10.89 24.70
N LEU A 245 9.96 -9.62 24.32
CA LEU A 245 9.34 -8.51 25.05
C LEU A 245 7.81 -8.57 25.08
N TRP A 246 7.15 -9.16 24.08
CA TRP A 246 5.68 -9.18 23.98
C TRP A 246 5.03 -10.54 24.24
N SER A 247 5.80 -11.64 24.23
CA SER A 247 5.25 -12.96 24.52
C SER A 247 4.81 -13.07 25.99
N PRO A 248 3.53 -13.34 26.32
CA PRO A 248 3.07 -13.48 27.71
C PRO A 248 3.72 -14.68 28.43
N SER A 249 4.21 -15.66 27.67
CA SER A 249 4.86 -16.86 28.19
C SER A 249 6.23 -16.58 28.83
N ILE A 250 6.87 -15.46 28.48
CA ILE A 250 8.20 -15.12 28.97
C ILE A 250 8.06 -14.17 30.17
N LYS A 251 8.32 -14.67 31.37
CA LYS A 251 8.23 -13.89 32.62
C LYS A 251 9.39 -12.91 32.79
N ASN A 252 10.60 -13.37 32.52
CA ASN A 252 11.82 -12.57 32.64
C ASN A 252 12.20 -12.05 31.25
N LYS A 253 11.87 -10.78 31.00
CA LYS A 253 12.18 -10.11 29.73
C LYS A 253 13.67 -9.77 29.63
N MET A 254 14.23 -9.89 28.44
CA MET A 254 15.60 -9.50 28.16
C MET A 254 15.79 -8.01 28.44
N SER A 255 16.74 -7.68 29.32
CA SER A 255 17.11 -6.29 29.60
C SER A 255 17.97 -5.69 28.49
N LYS A 256 18.02 -4.36 28.42
CA LYS A 256 18.90 -3.62 27.49
C LYS A 256 20.36 -4.07 27.57
N ARG A 257 20.87 -4.26 28.80
CA ARG A 257 22.25 -4.71 29.04
C ARG A 257 22.49 -6.12 28.51
N GLU A 258 21.53 -7.02 28.69
CA GLU A 258 21.61 -8.39 28.17
C GLU A 258 21.55 -8.40 26.65
N PHE A 259 20.67 -7.60 26.04
CA PHE A 259 20.59 -7.48 24.58
C PHE A 259 21.92 -7.00 23.97
N ILE A 260 22.52 -5.95 24.54
CA ILE A 260 23.83 -5.43 24.09
C ILE A 260 24.89 -6.53 24.21
N ARG A 261 24.96 -7.22 25.36
CA ARG A 261 25.92 -8.31 25.58
C ARG A 261 25.75 -9.45 24.57
N ASN A 262 24.52 -9.88 24.31
CA ASN A 262 24.21 -11.00 23.40
C ASN A 262 24.51 -10.63 21.94
N THR A 263 24.22 -9.39 21.55
CA THR A 263 24.34 -8.95 20.15
C THR A 263 25.76 -8.54 19.77
N ARG A 264 26.59 -8.12 20.74
CA ARG A 264 27.99 -7.75 20.50
C ARG A 264 28.84 -8.89 19.93
N GLN A 265 28.47 -10.14 20.18
CA GLN A 265 29.19 -11.30 19.66
C GLN A 265 28.98 -11.49 18.15
N VAL A 266 27.89 -10.97 17.60
CA VAL A 266 27.49 -11.13 16.20
C VAL A 266 27.63 -9.85 15.37
N ALA A 267 27.62 -8.67 16.02
CA ALA A 267 27.81 -7.37 15.40
C ALA A 267 29.01 -6.65 16.04
N THR A 268 30.20 -6.90 15.51
CA THR A 268 31.48 -6.50 16.09
C THR A 268 31.86 -5.05 15.78
N THR A 269 31.39 -4.52 14.65
CA THR A 269 31.66 -3.15 14.20
C THR A 269 30.76 -2.10 14.87
N THR A 270 29.77 -2.57 15.64
CA THR A 270 28.69 -1.73 16.18
C THR A 270 28.96 -1.28 17.62
N SER A 271 28.65 -0.02 17.94
CA SER A 271 28.81 0.52 19.29
C SER A 271 27.70 0.06 20.25
N ASP A 272 28.03 -0.01 21.54
CA ASP A 272 27.05 -0.33 22.60
C ASP A 272 25.89 0.69 22.62
N GLU A 273 26.16 1.96 22.28
CA GLU A 273 25.14 3.01 22.15
C GLU A 273 24.18 2.72 21.00
N PHE A 274 24.69 2.32 19.82
CA PHE A 274 23.84 1.96 18.70
C PHE A 274 22.96 0.76 19.04
N LEU A 275 23.53 -0.31 19.62
CA LEU A 275 22.77 -1.48 20.07
C LEU A 275 21.71 -1.10 21.11
N GLY A 276 22.06 -0.18 22.01
CA GLY A 276 21.14 0.38 22.99
C GLY A 276 19.95 1.11 22.32
N ASN A 277 20.22 1.90 21.28
CA ASN A 277 19.19 2.61 20.53
C ASN A 277 18.26 1.65 19.76
N LEU A 278 18.79 0.52 19.26
CA LEU A 278 17.97 -0.54 18.67
C LEU A 278 17.01 -1.12 19.71
N TYR A 279 17.51 -1.46 20.90
CA TYR A 279 16.69 -1.99 21.98
C TYR A 279 15.58 -1.00 22.37
N ASP A 280 15.92 0.26 22.61
CA ASP A 280 14.95 1.28 23.02
C ASP A 280 13.87 1.46 21.95
N ASN A 281 14.27 1.49 20.68
CA ASN A 281 13.33 1.60 19.57
C ASN A 281 12.37 0.40 19.51
N VAL A 282 12.88 -0.84 19.66
CA VAL A 282 12.04 -2.02 19.73
C VAL A 282 11.09 -1.89 20.91
N TYR A 283 11.61 -1.70 22.12
CA TYR A 283 10.84 -1.59 23.38
C TYR A 283 9.72 -0.55 23.34
N ILE A 284 10.01 0.66 22.84
CA ILE A 284 9.05 1.78 22.80
C ILE A 284 7.98 1.53 21.73
N ILE A 285 8.41 1.16 20.52
CA ILE A 285 7.53 1.12 19.36
C ILE A 285 6.70 -0.15 19.35
N GLY A 286 7.30 -1.33 19.50
CA GLY A 286 6.56 -2.56 19.23
C GLY A 286 7.33 -3.60 18.45
N HIS A 287 6.54 -4.60 18.07
CA HIS A 287 6.94 -5.68 17.18
C HIS A 287 7.65 -5.18 15.91
N VAL A 288 8.70 -5.90 15.53
CA VAL A 288 9.42 -5.66 14.28
C VAL A 288 8.74 -6.40 13.13
N VAL A 289 8.28 -7.63 13.39
CA VAL A 289 7.47 -8.43 12.47
C VAL A 289 6.20 -8.82 13.21
N LEU A 290 5.04 -8.52 12.61
CA LEU A 290 3.73 -8.85 13.17
C LEU A 290 3.34 -10.26 12.72
N ILE A 291 3.85 -11.28 13.41
CA ILE A 291 3.61 -12.70 13.10
C ILE A 291 2.40 -13.21 13.92
N ASP A 292 1.27 -12.49 13.91
CA ASP A 292 0.03 -12.80 14.67
C ASP A 292 -0.03 -12.33 16.14
N CYS A 293 0.13 -11.03 16.38
CA CYS A 293 0.02 -10.47 17.72
C CYS A 293 -1.43 -10.06 18.05
N SER A 294 -2.08 -10.81 18.94
CA SER A 294 -3.37 -10.47 19.59
C SER A 294 -3.24 -9.39 20.68
N GLY A 295 -2.13 -8.66 20.73
CA GLY A 295 -1.86 -7.58 21.67
C GLY A 295 -1.78 -6.22 20.97
N PRO A 296 -1.91 -5.12 21.72
CA PRO A 296 -1.76 -3.79 21.13
C PRO A 296 -0.36 -3.66 20.51
N PRO A 297 -0.26 -3.20 19.25
CA PRO A 297 1.02 -3.12 18.53
C PRO A 297 2.04 -2.18 19.19
N PHE A 298 1.59 -1.35 20.15
CA PHE A 298 2.38 -0.32 20.84
C PHE A 298 2.30 -0.52 22.35
N ARG A 299 3.43 -0.35 23.04
CA ARG A 299 3.45 -0.17 24.51
C ARG A 299 3.10 1.26 24.91
N HIS A 300 3.37 2.25 24.03
CA HIS A 300 3.16 3.67 24.29
C HIS A 300 2.28 4.31 23.20
N SER A 301 1.12 4.85 23.59
CA SER A 301 0.09 5.41 22.71
C SER A 301 0.57 6.57 21.81
N GLU A 302 1.60 7.30 22.26
CA GLU A 302 2.15 8.49 21.59
C GLU A 302 2.96 8.15 20.32
N VAL A 303 3.47 6.92 20.21
CA VAL A 303 4.32 6.48 19.10
C VAL A 303 3.56 6.38 17.78
N LYS A 304 2.23 6.15 17.84
CA LYS A 304 1.35 6.13 16.66
C LYS A 304 1.49 7.42 15.84
N ALA A 305 1.64 8.57 16.50
CA ALA A 305 1.80 9.86 15.82
C ALA A 305 3.16 10.02 15.11
N ILE A 306 4.21 9.37 15.62
CA ILE A 306 5.57 9.43 15.08
C ILE A 306 5.70 8.54 13.83
N LEU A 307 5.07 7.36 13.83
CA LEU A 307 5.06 6.49 12.64
C LEU A 307 4.24 7.09 11.49
N VAL A 308 3.11 7.75 11.79
CA VAL A 308 2.33 8.48 10.78
C VAL A 308 3.14 9.65 10.19
N ARG A 309 4.00 10.31 10.99
CA ARG A 309 4.89 11.38 10.50
C ARG A 309 6.07 10.90 9.65
N ASN A 310 6.48 9.64 9.77
CA ASN A 310 7.61 9.07 9.02
C ASN A 310 7.19 8.24 7.79
N GLN A 311 5.90 8.19 7.47
CA GLN A 311 5.49 7.86 6.11
C GLN A 311 6.04 8.94 5.19
N PRO A 312 6.70 8.60 4.07
CA PRO A 312 6.97 9.60 3.04
C PRO A 312 5.62 10.25 2.74
N LEU A 313 5.58 11.59 2.77
CA LEU A 313 4.43 12.36 2.34
C LEU A 313 3.93 11.70 1.06
N SER A 314 2.71 11.15 1.07
CA SER A 314 2.00 10.88 -0.17
C SER A 314 2.14 12.17 -0.95
N LEU A 315 2.91 12.13 -2.04
CA LEU A 315 3.08 13.30 -2.89
C LEU A 315 1.67 13.84 -3.13
N PRO A 316 1.43 15.15 -2.91
CA PRO A 316 0.13 15.70 -3.26
C PRO A 316 -0.12 15.29 -4.71
N ALA A 317 -1.23 14.61 -4.93
CA ALA A 317 -1.68 14.28 -6.27
C ALA A 317 -1.72 15.60 -7.04
N PHE A 318 -0.77 15.76 -7.96
CA PHE A 318 -0.83 16.77 -9.00
C PHE A 318 -1.72 16.22 -10.11
#